data_AF-A0A1Q6T7P5-F1
#
_entry.id   AF-A0A1Q6T7P5-F1
#
_cell.length_a   1.000
_cell.length_b   1.000
_cell.length_c   1.000
_cell.angle_alpha   90.00
_cell.angle_beta   90.00
_cell.angle_gamma   90.00
#
_symmetry.space_group_name_H-M   'P 1'
#
loop_
_entity.id
_entity.type
_entity.pdbx_description
1 polymer ?
#
loop_
_entity_poly.entity_id
_entity_poly.type
_entity_poly.pdbx_seq_one_letter_code
_entity_poly.pdbx_strand_id
1 'polypeptide(L)'
;MKFIAAICIIVCLAVFPAAAATYLEDVRNLGYVSGEGLACGAERYPSYELIARAYLVSKARSDSEQADGMYEYNKAKATAFMEKRGDGYFGCDEVNRRFNNQRIFKSTLYKNGTIKFPDGKVIKPRRVYNVNLVYNRNENEREKLNAYYDRVMAKKKQRAAREGIYQKIKQEEIKARQR
;
A
#
# COMPACT_ATOMS: atom_id res chain seq x y z
N MET A 1 -0.89 -12.62 66.72
CA MET A 1 -0.89 -11.36 65.94
C MET A 1 -0.06 -11.60 64.68
N LYS A 2 -0.71 -11.72 63.51
CA LYS A 2 -0.05 -11.89 62.21
C LYS A 2 -0.62 -10.84 61.27
N PHE A 3 0.12 -9.77 61.05
CA PHE A 3 -0.19 -8.76 60.04
C PHE A 3 0.20 -9.32 58.68
N ILE A 4 -0.78 -9.70 57.86
CA ILE A 4 -0.56 -9.99 56.44
C ILE A 4 -0.69 -8.67 55.70
N ALA A 5 0.45 -8.13 55.27
CA ALA A 5 0.51 -6.97 54.39
C ALA A 5 -0.08 -7.33 53.03
N ALA A 6 -1.25 -6.78 52.72
CA ALA A 6 -1.85 -6.84 51.40
C ALA A 6 -1.08 -5.88 50.47
N ILE A 7 -0.21 -6.45 49.63
CA ILE A 7 0.44 -5.72 48.53
C ILE A 7 -0.63 -5.53 47.43
N CYS A 8 -1.30 -4.39 47.45
CA CYS A 8 -2.11 -3.92 46.33
C CYS A 8 -1.19 -3.51 45.18
N ILE A 9 -0.98 -4.43 44.23
CA ILE A 9 -0.39 -4.12 42.93
C ILE A 9 -1.39 -3.27 42.15
N ILE A 10 -1.19 -1.96 42.17
CA ILE A 10 -1.88 -1.02 41.29
C ILE A 10 -1.35 -1.25 39.87
N VAL A 11 -2.10 -2.00 39.06
CA VAL A 11 -1.86 -2.10 37.63
C VAL A 11 -2.31 -0.79 36.98
N CYS A 12 -1.36 0.13 36.80
CA CYS A 12 -1.55 1.30 35.94
C CYS A 12 -1.72 0.82 34.49
N LEU A 13 -2.96 0.66 34.05
CA LEU A 13 -3.33 0.58 32.63
C LEU A 13 -3.04 1.93 31.99
N ALA A 14 -1.84 2.07 31.42
CA ALA A 14 -1.50 3.18 30.55
C ALA A 14 -2.36 3.09 29.28
N VAL A 15 -3.49 3.80 29.26
CA VAL A 15 -4.25 4.09 28.05
C VAL A 15 -3.42 5.09 27.25
N PHE A 16 -2.55 4.59 26.36
CA PHE A 16 -1.94 5.44 25.35
C PHE A 16 -3.04 5.87 24.37
N PRO A 17 -3.31 7.16 24.20
CA PRO A 17 -4.21 7.60 23.13
C PRO A 17 -3.54 7.23 21.80
N ALA A 18 -4.23 6.46 20.97
CA ALA A 18 -3.79 6.19 19.60
C ALA A 18 -3.62 7.55 18.90
N ALA A 19 -2.38 7.95 18.66
CA ALA A 19 -2.07 9.18 17.95
C ALA A 19 -2.81 9.14 16.60
N ALA A 20 -3.53 10.20 16.27
CA ALA A 20 -4.19 10.30 14.98
C ALA A 20 -3.13 10.16 13.88
N ALA A 21 -3.34 9.23 12.95
CA ALA A 21 -2.42 8.96 11.85
C ALA A 21 -2.06 10.27 11.12
N THR A 22 -0.79 10.39 10.76
CA THR A 22 -0.31 11.55 9.99
C THR A 22 -0.83 11.50 8.55
N TYR A 23 -0.83 12.62 7.84
CA TYR A 23 -1.22 12.64 6.43
C TYR A 23 -0.42 11.62 5.59
N LEU A 24 0.89 11.51 5.82
CA LEU A 24 1.74 10.56 5.09
C LEU A 24 1.42 9.10 5.43
N GLU A 25 1.02 8.83 6.67
CA GLU A 25 0.58 7.50 7.09
C GLU A 25 -0.78 7.15 6.46
N ASP A 26 -1.72 8.08 6.42
CA ASP A 26 -3.01 7.88 5.75
C ASP A 26 -2.82 7.52 4.27
N VAL A 27 -2.01 8.30 3.53
CA VAL A 27 -1.79 8.04 2.09
C VAL A 27 -1.00 6.76 1.85
N ARG A 28 -0.06 6.40 2.73
CA ARG A 28 0.63 5.11 2.67
C ARG A 28 -0.35 3.95 2.84
N ASN A 29 -1.23 4.02 3.84
CA ASN A 29 -2.26 3.01 4.10
C ASN A 29 -3.24 2.91 2.92
N LEU A 30 -3.67 4.05 2.37
CA LEU A 30 -4.51 4.09 1.17
C LEU A 30 -3.83 3.42 -0.03
N GLY A 31 -2.52 3.66 -0.20
CA GLY A 31 -1.69 3.05 -1.23
C GLY A 31 -1.60 1.54 -1.06
N TYR A 32 -1.31 1.06 0.15
CA TYR A 32 -1.22 -0.37 0.45
C TYR A 32 -2.52 -1.12 0.09
N VAL A 33 -3.66 -0.61 0.57
CA VAL A 33 -4.99 -1.17 0.28
C VAL A 33 -5.30 -1.11 -1.22
N SER A 34 -4.89 -0.04 -1.93
CA SER A 34 -4.99 0.02 -3.39
C SER A 34 -4.22 -1.13 -4.06
N GLY A 35 -2.97 -1.36 -3.64
CA GLY A 35 -2.13 -2.41 -4.21
C GLY A 35 -2.71 -3.81 -4.03
N GLU A 36 -3.25 -4.10 -2.84
CA GLU A 36 -3.97 -5.35 -2.57
C GLU A 36 -5.22 -5.50 -3.43
N GLY A 37 -6.05 -4.45 -3.49
CA GLY A 37 -7.27 -4.44 -4.30
C GLY A 37 -6.97 -4.63 -5.79
N LEU A 38 -5.92 -4.00 -6.31
CA LEU A 38 -5.47 -4.18 -7.69
C LEU A 38 -4.96 -5.60 -7.95
N ALA A 39 -4.12 -6.13 -7.06
CA ALA A 39 -3.56 -7.48 -7.21
C ALA A 39 -4.65 -8.55 -7.19
N CYS A 40 -5.63 -8.42 -6.28
CA CYS A 40 -6.75 -9.35 -6.14
C CYS A 40 -7.89 -9.12 -7.14
N GLY A 41 -7.84 -8.06 -7.96
CA GLY A 41 -8.86 -7.77 -8.96
C GLY A 41 -10.20 -7.35 -8.34
N ALA A 42 -10.16 -6.55 -7.28
CA ALA A 42 -11.35 -6.08 -6.59
C ALA A 42 -12.26 -5.29 -7.54
N GLU A 43 -13.55 -5.63 -7.56
CA GLU A 43 -14.56 -5.02 -8.43
C GLU A 43 -14.63 -3.48 -8.28
N ARG A 44 -14.57 -2.99 -7.04
CA ARG A 44 -14.71 -1.55 -6.73
C ARG A 44 -13.40 -0.79 -6.82
N TYR A 45 -12.35 -1.41 -7.36
CA TYR A 45 -11.02 -0.83 -7.45
C TYR A 45 -10.99 0.55 -8.14
N PRO A 46 -11.65 0.77 -9.30
CA PRO A 46 -11.64 2.09 -9.95
C PRO A 46 -12.22 3.20 -9.06
N SER A 47 -13.30 2.90 -8.33
CA SER A 47 -13.91 3.84 -7.39
C SER A 47 -12.99 4.13 -6.21
N TYR A 48 -12.27 3.11 -5.72
CA TYR A 48 -11.31 3.27 -4.64
C TYR A 48 -10.16 4.20 -5.03
N GLU A 49 -9.52 3.96 -6.19
CA GLU A 49 -8.42 4.81 -6.69
C GLU A 49 -8.85 6.27 -6.83
N LEU A 50 -10.05 6.51 -7.38
CA LEU A 50 -10.58 7.86 -7.52
C LEU A 50 -10.68 8.58 -6.17
N ILE A 51 -11.28 7.93 -5.15
CA ILE A 51 -11.47 8.54 -3.84
C ILE A 51 -10.14 8.67 -3.08
N ALA A 52 -9.28 7.65 -3.13
CA ALA A 52 -7.98 7.65 -2.46
C ALA A 52 -7.05 8.74 -3.00
N ARG A 53 -6.98 8.90 -4.32
CA ARG A 53 -6.19 9.97 -4.95
C ARG A 53 -6.80 11.35 -4.72
N ALA A 54 -8.13 11.46 -4.73
CA ALA A 54 -8.79 12.70 -4.33
C ALA A 54 -8.45 13.06 -2.88
N TYR A 55 -8.42 12.09 -1.95
CA TYR A 55 -8.01 12.31 -0.56
C TYR A 55 -6.58 12.84 -0.47
N LEU A 56 -5.65 12.16 -1.16
CA LEU A 56 -4.24 12.55 -1.22
C LEU A 56 -4.09 14.01 -1.65
N VAL A 57 -4.72 14.39 -2.78
CA VAL A 57 -4.63 15.76 -3.30
C VAL A 57 -5.33 16.77 -2.39
N SER A 58 -6.53 16.46 -1.91
CA SER A 58 -7.35 17.40 -1.15
C SER A 58 -6.88 17.60 0.30
N LYS A 59 -6.19 16.62 0.89
CA LYS A 59 -5.74 16.67 2.29
C LYS A 59 -4.36 17.32 2.45
N ALA A 60 -3.51 17.29 1.41
CA ALA A 60 -2.18 17.90 1.44
C ALA A 60 -2.26 19.41 1.72
N ARG A 61 -1.34 19.92 2.57
CA ARG A 61 -1.26 21.34 2.98
C ARG A 61 -0.34 22.16 2.08
N SER A 62 0.52 21.52 1.30
CA SER A 62 1.44 22.16 0.35
C SER A 62 1.69 21.27 -0.85
N ASP A 63 2.26 21.84 -1.90
CA ASP A 63 2.60 21.09 -3.12
C ASP A 63 3.75 20.10 -2.84
N SER A 64 4.67 20.44 -1.93
CA SER A 64 5.70 19.53 -1.42
C SER A 64 5.07 18.33 -0.69
N GLU A 65 4.16 18.58 0.26
CA GLU A 65 3.51 17.50 1.01
C GLU A 65 2.65 16.62 0.08
N GLN A 66 2.03 17.20 -0.95
CA GLN A 66 1.33 16.44 -1.98
C GLN A 66 2.28 15.53 -2.78
N ALA A 67 3.45 16.02 -3.15
CA ALA A 67 4.46 15.24 -3.87
C ALA A 67 4.97 14.06 -3.01
N ASP A 68 5.27 14.30 -1.73
CA ASP A 68 5.66 13.26 -0.79
C ASP A 68 4.55 12.21 -0.63
N GLY A 69 3.31 12.67 -0.49
CA GLY A 69 2.15 11.77 -0.40
C GLY A 69 1.95 10.93 -1.66
N MET A 70 2.17 11.50 -2.85
CA MET A 70 2.13 10.77 -4.12
C MET A 70 3.20 9.70 -4.20
N TYR A 71 4.42 10.00 -3.75
CA TYR A 71 5.50 9.02 -3.69
C TYR A 71 5.16 7.87 -2.73
N GLU A 72 4.74 8.19 -1.49
CA GLU A 72 4.43 7.18 -0.48
C GLU A 72 3.23 6.31 -0.87
N TYR A 73 2.19 6.91 -1.46
CA TYR A 73 1.04 6.17 -2.00
C TYR A 73 1.46 5.17 -3.07
N ASN A 74 2.19 5.62 -4.09
CA ASN A 74 2.58 4.77 -5.21
C ASN A 74 3.58 3.68 -4.78
N LYS A 75 4.50 4.02 -3.88
CA LYS A 75 5.44 3.06 -3.29
C LYS A 75 4.68 1.98 -2.52
N ALA A 76 3.76 2.35 -1.63
CA ALA A 76 2.97 1.40 -0.86
C ALA A 76 2.09 0.52 -1.75
N LYS A 77 1.44 1.11 -2.77
CA LYS A 77 0.66 0.39 -3.78
C LYS A 77 1.50 -0.65 -4.51
N ALA A 78 2.68 -0.25 -5.00
CA ALA A 78 3.59 -1.16 -5.66
C ALA A 78 4.05 -2.28 -4.72
N THR A 79 4.44 -1.96 -3.48
CA THR A 79 4.84 -2.96 -2.48
C THR A 79 3.74 -3.98 -2.24
N ALA A 80 2.53 -3.54 -1.90
CA ALA A 80 1.41 -4.43 -1.60
C ALA A 80 1.04 -5.32 -2.81
N PHE A 81 1.03 -4.75 -4.03
CA PHE A 81 0.79 -5.53 -5.24
C PHE A 81 1.83 -6.66 -5.41
N MET A 82 3.10 -6.34 -5.17
CA MET A 82 4.23 -7.25 -5.36
C MET A 82 4.28 -8.33 -4.28
N GLU A 83 3.98 -7.98 -3.04
CA GLU A 83 3.80 -8.92 -1.93
C GLU A 83 2.65 -9.89 -2.24
N LYS A 84 1.51 -9.35 -2.67
CA LYS A 84 0.33 -10.15 -2.99
C LYS A 84 0.50 -11.03 -4.22
N ARG A 85 1.34 -10.61 -5.16
CA ARG A 85 1.73 -11.47 -6.25
C ARG A 85 2.71 -12.55 -5.81
N GLY A 86 3.66 -12.20 -4.95
CA GLY A 86 4.68 -13.10 -4.43
C GLY A 86 4.11 -14.25 -3.59
N ASP A 87 3.00 -14.02 -2.89
CA ASP A 87 2.27 -15.06 -2.15
C ASP A 87 1.36 -15.95 -3.04
N GLY A 88 1.31 -15.69 -4.35
CA GLY A 88 0.46 -16.40 -5.30
C GLY A 88 -1.02 -15.96 -5.27
N TYR A 89 -1.31 -14.72 -4.84
CA TYR A 89 -2.66 -14.18 -4.67
C TYR A 89 -3.46 -14.89 -3.57
N PHE A 90 -2.77 -15.41 -2.55
CA PHE A 90 -3.37 -16.19 -1.49
C PHE A 90 -4.45 -15.40 -0.73
N GLY A 91 -5.65 -15.96 -0.54
CA GLY A 91 -6.71 -15.30 0.25
C GLY A 91 -7.34 -14.07 -0.43
N CYS A 92 -7.20 -13.90 -1.75
CA CYS A 92 -7.82 -12.79 -2.46
C CYS A 92 -9.35 -12.73 -2.35
N ASP A 93 -10.04 -13.85 -2.09
CA ASP A 93 -11.49 -13.84 -1.85
C ASP A 93 -11.86 -13.02 -0.61
N GLU A 94 -11.11 -13.20 0.48
CA GLU A 94 -11.32 -12.43 1.70
C GLU A 94 -10.90 -10.97 1.52
N VAL A 95 -9.76 -10.71 0.87
CA VAL A 95 -9.31 -9.35 0.56
C VAL A 95 -10.38 -8.62 -0.26
N ASN A 96 -10.89 -9.23 -1.32
CA ASN A 96 -11.94 -8.64 -2.15
C ASN A 96 -13.23 -8.39 -1.36
N ARG A 97 -13.65 -9.33 -0.51
CA ARG A 97 -14.81 -9.15 0.38
C ARG A 97 -14.61 -7.95 1.32
N ARG A 98 -13.46 -7.86 1.99
CA ARG A 98 -13.16 -6.74 2.90
C ARG A 98 -13.03 -5.43 2.14
N PHE A 99 -12.34 -5.47 1.00
CA PHE A 99 -12.12 -4.32 0.13
C PHE A 99 -13.45 -3.73 -0.31
N ASN A 100 -14.32 -4.52 -0.93
CA ASN A 100 -15.60 -4.07 -1.48
C ASN A 100 -16.59 -3.53 -0.43
N ASN A 101 -16.42 -3.91 0.84
CA ASN A 101 -17.23 -3.49 1.99
C ASN A 101 -16.68 -2.27 2.74
N GLN A 102 -15.60 -1.65 2.28
CA GLN A 102 -15.03 -0.48 2.93
C GLN A 102 -16.01 0.70 2.98
N ARG A 103 -16.02 1.42 4.11
CA ARG A 103 -16.87 2.59 4.31
C ARG A 103 -16.53 3.74 3.36
N ILE A 104 -15.29 3.82 2.85
CA ILE A 104 -14.84 4.86 1.93
C ILE A 104 -15.76 5.00 0.71
N PHE A 105 -16.40 3.92 0.28
CA PHE A 105 -17.32 3.95 -0.85
C PHE A 105 -18.67 4.59 -0.59
N LYS A 106 -18.99 4.90 0.67
CA LYS A 106 -20.16 5.70 1.04
C LYS A 106 -19.83 7.21 1.04
N SER A 107 -18.60 7.58 0.67
CA SER A 107 -18.18 8.98 0.56
C SER A 107 -18.77 9.65 -0.68
N THR A 108 -19.03 10.94 -0.59
CA THR A 108 -19.41 11.78 -1.72
C THR A 108 -18.20 12.57 -2.19
N LEU A 109 -17.83 12.43 -3.46
CA LEU A 109 -16.79 13.22 -4.11
C LEU A 109 -17.45 14.27 -5.01
N TYR A 110 -17.25 15.55 -4.69
CA TYR A 110 -17.80 16.67 -5.45
C TYR A 110 -16.87 17.06 -6.59
N LYS A 111 -17.43 17.65 -7.66
CA LYS A 111 -16.69 18.07 -8.86
C LYS A 111 -15.51 19.01 -8.58
N ASN A 112 -15.57 19.76 -7.48
CA ASN A 112 -14.54 20.72 -7.07
C ASN A 112 -13.41 20.09 -6.23
N GLY A 113 -13.39 18.77 -6.07
CA GLY A 113 -12.40 18.04 -5.26
C GLY A 113 -12.74 17.93 -3.77
N THR A 114 -13.89 18.45 -3.33
CA THR A 114 -14.35 18.27 -1.94
C THR A 114 -14.79 16.83 -1.72
N ILE A 115 -14.47 16.26 -0.55
CA ILE A 115 -14.85 14.91 -0.14
C ILE A 115 -15.68 15.00 1.13
N LYS A 116 -16.85 14.38 1.15
CA LYS A 116 -17.64 14.16 2.36
C LYS A 116 -17.64 12.67 2.70
N PHE A 117 -17.02 12.30 3.81
CA PHE A 117 -17.00 10.95 4.33
C PHE A 117 -18.32 10.60 5.04
N PRO A 118 -18.64 9.29 5.16
CA PRO A 118 -19.87 8.85 5.82
C PRO A 118 -19.92 9.09 7.33
N ASP A 119 -18.80 9.45 7.97
CA ASP A 119 -18.76 9.93 9.36
C ASP A 119 -19.08 11.43 9.49
N GLY A 120 -19.37 12.10 8.37
CA GLY A 120 -19.64 13.54 8.32
C GLY A 120 -18.39 14.40 8.11
N LYS A 121 -17.19 13.83 8.14
CA LYS A 121 -15.93 14.57 7.91
C LYS A 121 -15.91 15.12 6.48
N VAL A 122 -15.64 16.42 6.36
CA VAL A 122 -15.50 17.10 5.07
C VAL A 122 -14.05 17.52 4.86
N ILE A 123 -13.50 17.17 3.70
CA ILE A 123 -12.16 17.59 3.27
C ILE A 123 -12.33 18.48 2.04
N LYS A 124 -11.83 19.72 2.15
CA LYS A 124 -11.81 20.69 1.06
C LYS A 124 -10.38 20.80 0.53
N PRO A 125 -10.17 20.80 -0.80
CA PRO A 125 -8.84 20.99 -1.34
C PRO A 125 -8.38 22.43 -1.19
N ARG A 126 -7.06 22.63 -1.13
CA ARG A 126 -6.45 23.98 -1.11
C ARG A 126 -6.74 24.78 -2.38
N ARG A 127 -6.87 24.08 -3.51
CA ARG A 127 -7.22 24.63 -4.82
C ARG A 127 -8.27 23.72 -5.44
N VAL A 128 -9.29 24.31 -6.04
CA VAL A 128 -10.30 23.54 -6.79
C VAL A 128 -9.63 22.83 -7.96
N TYR A 129 -9.97 21.56 -8.16
CA TYR A 129 -9.50 20.77 -9.29
C TYR A 129 -10.62 19.88 -9.83
N ASN A 130 -10.48 19.45 -11.08
CA ASN A 130 -11.38 18.49 -11.69
C ASN A 130 -10.98 17.07 -11.25
N VAL A 131 -11.89 16.38 -10.56
CA VAL A 131 -11.67 15.03 -10.02
C VAL A 131 -11.37 13.98 -11.09
N ASN A 132 -11.78 14.20 -12.34
CA ASN A 132 -11.45 13.28 -13.43
C ASN A 132 -9.97 13.32 -13.82
N LEU A 133 -9.20 14.30 -13.33
CA LEU A 133 -7.76 14.40 -13.59
C LEU A 133 -6.92 13.59 -12.60
N VAL A 134 -7.47 13.22 -11.43
CA VAL A 134 -6.66 12.52 -10.41
C VAL A 134 -6.53 11.03 -10.67
N TYR A 135 -7.47 10.43 -11.39
CA TYR A 135 -7.42 9.02 -11.77
C TYR A 135 -7.91 8.82 -13.21
N ASN A 136 -7.06 8.22 -14.03
CA ASN A 136 -7.43 7.76 -15.36
C ASN A 136 -7.49 6.23 -15.35
N ARG A 137 -8.69 5.68 -15.56
CA ARG A 137 -8.92 4.23 -15.52
C ARG A 137 -8.12 3.54 -16.62
N ASN A 138 -7.35 2.53 -16.25
CA ASN A 138 -6.63 1.66 -17.17
C ASN A 138 -7.07 0.23 -16.90
N GLU A 139 -7.93 -0.30 -17.78
CA GLU A 139 -8.54 -1.63 -17.59
C GLU A 139 -7.50 -2.76 -17.54
N ASN A 140 -6.37 -2.55 -18.20
CA ASN A 140 -5.30 -3.54 -18.31
C ASN A 140 -4.15 -3.25 -17.32
N GLU A 141 -4.36 -2.41 -16.29
CA GLU A 141 -3.32 -2.04 -15.31
C GLU A 141 -2.73 -3.28 -14.62
N ARG A 142 -3.61 -4.17 -14.12
CA ARG A 142 -3.21 -5.41 -13.43
C ARG A 142 -2.40 -6.33 -14.34
N GLU A 143 -2.85 -6.54 -15.57
CA GLU A 143 -2.17 -7.38 -16.56
C GLU A 143 -0.79 -6.82 -16.93
N LYS A 144 -0.69 -5.50 -17.15
CA LYS A 144 0.58 -4.83 -17.44
C LYS A 144 1.57 -4.97 -16.29
N LEU A 145 1.13 -4.83 -15.05
CA LEU A 145 1.97 -5.01 -13.86
C LEU A 145 2.41 -6.47 -13.69
N ASN A 146 1.52 -7.42 -13.99
CA ASN A 146 1.88 -8.82 -14.02
C ASN A 146 2.96 -9.10 -15.09
N ALA A 147 2.75 -8.67 -16.33
CA ALA A 147 3.75 -8.84 -17.38
C ALA A 147 5.09 -8.17 -17.03
N TYR A 148 5.06 -7.00 -16.38
CA TYR A 148 6.26 -6.33 -15.90
C TYR A 148 7.01 -7.17 -14.86
N TYR A 149 6.33 -7.68 -13.84
CA TYR A 149 6.98 -8.48 -12.82
C TYR A 149 7.51 -9.81 -13.36
N ASP A 150 6.81 -10.47 -14.29
CA ASP A 150 7.32 -11.69 -14.93
C ASP A 150 8.65 -11.42 -15.65
N ARG A 151 8.72 -10.29 -16.36
CA ARG A 151 9.95 -9.83 -17.01
C ARG A 151 11.07 -9.58 -16.01
N VAL A 152 10.76 -8.95 -14.87
CA VAL A 152 11.75 -8.69 -13.81
C VAL A 152 12.26 -9.99 -13.19
N MET A 153 11.36 -10.93 -12.89
CA MET A 153 11.73 -12.22 -12.30
C MET A 153 12.52 -13.10 -13.26
N ALA A 154 12.16 -13.10 -14.55
CA ALA A 154 12.94 -13.78 -15.59
C ALA A 154 14.38 -13.24 -15.65
N LYS A 155 14.55 -11.90 -15.62
CA LYS A 155 15.88 -11.27 -15.58
C LYS A 155 16.66 -11.64 -14.31
N LYS A 156 16.01 -11.64 -13.15
CA LYS A 156 16.64 -12.06 -11.88
C LYS A 156 17.10 -13.52 -11.94
N LYS A 157 16.27 -14.42 -12.48
CA LYS A 157 16.62 -15.84 -12.66
C LYS A 157 17.80 -16.03 -13.61
N GLN A 158 17.82 -15.32 -14.74
CA GLN A 158 18.95 -15.35 -15.67
C GLN A 158 20.25 -14.86 -15.03
N ARG A 159 20.20 -13.77 -14.26
CA ARG A 159 21.35 -13.24 -13.53
C ARG A 159 21.86 -14.23 -12.49
N ALA A 160 20.98 -14.80 -11.67
CA ALA A 160 21.35 -15.80 -10.67
C ALA A 160 21.97 -17.06 -11.30
N ALA A 161 21.46 -17.51 -12.45
CA ALA A 161 22.03 -18.63 -13.19
C ALA A 161 23.46 -18.32 -13.69
N ARG A 162 23.68 -17.12 -14.25
CA ARG A 162 25.02 -16.67 -14.70
C ARG A 162 25.99 -16.56 -13.53
N GLU A 163 25.55 -15.98 -12.41
CA GLU A 163 26.36 -15.88 -11.20
C GLU A 163 26.70 -17.28 -10.64
N GLY A 164 25.74 -18.21 -10.62
CA GLY A 164 25.98 -19.59 -10.20
C GLY A 164 26.98 -20.33 -11.09
N ILE A 165 26.91 -20.15 -12.42
CA ILE A 165 27.89 -20.70 -13.37
C ILE A 165 29.28 -20.10 -13.13
N TYR A 166 29.36 -18.78 -12.99
CA TYR A 166 30.63 -18.08 -12.70
C TYR A 166 31.30 -18.59 -11.43
N GLN A 167 30.53 -18.80 -10.35
CA GLN A 167 31.07 -19.34 -9.10
C GLN A 167 31.60 -20.77 -9.27
N LYS A 168 30.92 -21.62 -10.06
CA LYS A 168 31.40 -22.99 -10.34
C LYS A 168 32.72 -22.99 -11.09
N ILE A 169 32.84 -22.20 -12.17
CA ILE A 169 34.08 -22.07 -12.96
C ILE A 169 35.23 -21.60 -12.05
N LYS A 170 35.00 -20.56 -11.25
CA LYS A 170 36.02 -20.04 -10.32
C LYS A 170 36.48 -21.08 -9.30
N GLN A 171 35.57 -21.93 -8.79
CA GLN A 171 35.94 -23.01 -7.88
C GLN A 171 36.78 -24.09 -8.58
N GLU A 172 36.47 -24.44 -9.83
CA GLU A 172 37.26 -25.41 -10.61
C GLU A 172 38.66 -24.87 -10.91
N GLU A 173 38.79 -23.59 -11.27
CA GLU A 173 40.09 -22.94 -11.48
C GLU A 173 40.96 -22.94 -10.21
N ILE A 174 40.37 -22.67 -9.04
CA ILE A 174 41.09 -22.72 -7.75
C ILE A 174 41.57 -24.15 -7.48
N LYS A 175 40.70 -25.15 -7.66
CA LYS A 175 41.07 -26.57 -7.48
C LYS A 175 42.17 -27.00 -8.45
N ALA A 176 42.15 -26.51 -9.68
CA ALA A 176 43.16 -26.80 -10.70
C ALA A 176 44.54 -26.19 -10.36
N ARG A 177 44.58 -25.03 -9.68
CA ARG A 177 45.84 -24.40 -9.22
C ARG A 177 46.43 -25.00 -7.95
N GLN A 178 45.64 -25.78 -7.21
CA GLN A 178 46.07 -26.46 -5.98
C GLN A 178 46.56 -27.90 -6.22
N ARG A 179 46.54 -28.36 -7.47
CA ARG A 179 47.12 -29.62 -7.93
C ARG A 179 48.44 -29.35 -8.62
#